data_AF-G5A092-F1
#
_entry.id   AF-G5A092-F1
#
_cell.length_a   1.000
_cell.length_b   1.000
_cell.length_c   1.000
_cell.angle_alpha   90.00
_cell.angle_beta   90.00
_cell.angle_gamma   90.00
#
_symmetry.space_group_name_H-M   'P 1'
#
loop_
_entity.id
_entity.type
_entity.pdbx_description
1 polymer ?
#
loop_
_entity_poly.entity_id
_entity_poly.type
_entity_poly.pdbx_seq_one_letter_code
_entity_poly.pdbx_strand_id
1 'polypeptide(L)'
;FSVVAVYEDSACSGTPFQITFEPIVWCDPLKAANGQCQSIRGSLFSVSSCTQDYTTFATTAFEGKLFVIEQAFSRDYCDKVDFVTAYAADGNCHTDLDGSTSFQAVLDTDTTLVFRTFSDSACN
;
A
#
# COMPACT_ATOMS: atom_id res chain seq x y z
N PHE A 1 2.08 5.47 -12.42
CA PHE A 1 1.23 4.75 -11.49
C PHE A 1 0.23 5.70 -10.85
N SER A 2 -1.06 5.38 -10.90
CA SER A 2 -2.05 5.88 -9.94
C SER A 2 -1.68 5.32 -8.57
N VAL A 3 -1.87 6.10 -7.52
CA VAL A 3 -1.51 5.71 -6.15
C VAL A 3 -2.73 5.83 -5.27
N VAL A 4 -2.97 4.83 -4.43
CA VAL A 4 -3.90 4.90 -3.31
C VAL A 4 -3.14 4.52 -2.04
N ALA A 5 -2.88 5.51 -1.18
CA ALA A 5 -2.32 5.28 0.14
C ALA A 5 -3.46 5.12 1.16
N VAL A 6 -3.38 4.09 2.00
CA VAL A 6 -4.46 3.66 2.89
C VAL A 6 -4.05 3.85 4.35
N TYR A 7 -4.98 4.38 5.14
CA TYR A 7 -4.80 4.82 6.52
C TYR A 7 -5.92 4.28 7.40
N GLU A 8 -5.61 4.09 8.68
CA GLU A 8 -6.59 3.75 9.73
C GLU A 8 -7.13 4.99 10.44
N ASP A 9 -6.58 6.18 10.14
CA ASP A 9 -6.97 7.46 10.72
C ASP A 9 -7.71 8.35 9.71
N SER A 10 -8.77 9.02 10.17
CA SER A 10 -9.61 9.88 9.33
C SER A 10 -8.93 11.16 8.85
N ALA A 11 -7.73 11.46 9.35
CA ALA A 11 -6.95 12.60 8.93
C ALA A 11 -5.88 12.23 7.87
N CYS A 12 -5.67 10.94 7.59
CA CYS A 12 -4.60 10.42 6.76
C CYS A 12 -3.24 11.06 7.08
N SER A 13 -3.00 11.24 8.38
CA SER A 13 -1.91 12.08 8.91
C SER A 13 -0.69 11.29 9.35
N GLY A 14 -0.86 9.98 9.57
CA GLY A 14 0.21 9.07 9.96
C GLY A 14 0.93 8.47 8.76
N THR A 15 1.62 7.36 9.02
CA THR A 15 2.18 6.49 7.99
C THR A 15 1.05 5.61 7.42
N PRO A 16 0.86 5.52 6.10
CA PRO A 16 -0.07 4.55 5.54
C PRO A 16 0.37 3.13 5.88
N PHE A 17 -0.58 2.21 6.01
CA PHE A 17 -0.27 0.79 6.24
C PHE A 17 -0.21 -0.01 4.93
N GLN A 18 -0.88 0.48 3.89
CA GLN A 18 -0.91 -0.13 2.56
C GLN A 18 -0.89 0.96 1.49
N ILE A 19 -0.20 0.73 0.38
CA ILE A 19 -0.19 1.62 -0.79
C ILE A 19 -0.33 0.77 -2.04
N THR A 20 -1.34 1.04 -2.86
CA THR A 20 -1.50 0.39 -4.16
C THR A 20 -1.02 1.29 -5.29
N PHE A 21 -0.44 0.67 -6.31
CA PHE A 21 0.06 1.35 -7.50
C PHE A 21 -0.46 0.64 -8.75
N GLU A 22 -1.15 1.39 -9.60
CA GLU A 22 -1.71 0.88 -10.85
C GLU A 22 -1.11 1.65 -12.03
N PRO A 23 -0.61 0.99 -13.09
CA PRO A 23 -0.12 1.65 -14.28
C PRO A 23 -1.16 2.60 -14.87
N ILE A 24 -0.75 3.84 -15.17
CA ILE A 24 -1.58 4.84 -15.85
C ILE A 24 -0.74 5.53 -16.91
N VAL A 25 -1.39 5.99 -17.98
CA VAL A 25 -0.73 6.65 -19.11
C VAL A 25 -0.20 8.04 -18.77
N TRP A 26 -0.78 8.71 -17.75
CA TRP A 26 -0.43 10.08 -17.40
C TRP A 26 -0.60 10.31 -15.90
N CYS A 27 0.39 10.96 -15.29
CA CYS A 27 0.34 11.44 -13.92
C CYS A 27 0.48 12.96 -13.93
N ASP A 28 -0.56 13.67 -13.52
CA ASP A 28 -0.52 15.13 -13.36
C ASP A 28 0.00 15.47 -11.96
N PRO A 29 1.22 16.04 -11.83
CA PRO A 29 1.83 16.32 -10.53
C PRO A 29 1.01 17.30 -9.67
N LEU A 30 0.25 18.20 -10.30
CA LEU A 30 -0.57 19.19 -9.58
C LEU A 30 -1.81 18.56 -8.94
N LYS A 31 -2.35 17.51 -9.55
CA LYS A 31 -3.44 16.72 -8.97
C LYS A 31 -2.92 15.72 -7.93
N ALA A 32 -1.73 15.17 -8.16
CA ALA A 32 -1.07 14.25 -7.24
C ALA A 32 -0.82 14.86 -5.85
N ALA A 33 -0.51 16.15 -5.79
CA ALA A 33 -0.17 16.86 -4.55
C ALA A 33 -1.37 17.26 -3.66
N ASN A 34 -2.60 17.12 -4.15
CA ASN A 34 -3.80 17.67 -3.50
C ASN A 34 -4.89 16.62 -3.20
N GLY A 35 -4.51 15.34 -3.11
CA GLY A 35 -5.44 14.29 -2.71
C GLY A 35 -6.03 14.58 -1.33
N GLN A 36 -7.35 14.65 -1.23
CA GLN A 36 -8.02 14.78 0.07
C GLN A 36 -8.13 13.41 0.73
N CYS A 37 -8.03 13.37 2.06
CA CYS A 37 -8.33 12.16 2.84
C CYS A 37 -9.82 11.85 2.72
N GLN A 38 -10.15 10.64 2.28
CA GLN A 38 -11.53 10.20 2.06
C GLN A 38 -11.78 8.87 2.75
N SER A 39 -12.98 8.69 3.31
CA SER A 39 -13.41 7.37 3.79
C SER A 39 -13.73 6.49 2.58
N ILE A 40 -13.24 5.25 2.61
CA ILE A 40 -13.44 4.28 1.53
C ILE A 40 -14.33 3.13 2.00
N ARG A 41 -13.92 2.37 3.02
CA ARG A 41 -14.64 1.20 3.54
C ARG A 41 -14.38 0.99 5.01
N GLY A 42 -15.42 0.65 5.77
CA GLY A 42 -15.29 0.42 7.21
C GLY A 42 -14.65 1.61 7.92
N SER A 43 -13.57 1.35 8.64
CA SER A 43 -12.76 2.37 9.34
C SER A 43 -11.53 2.82 8.54
N LEU A 44 -11.46 2.49 7.25
CA LEU A 44 -10.32 2.81 6.38
C LEU A 44 -10.52 4.14 5.65
N PHE A 45 -9.42 4.85 5.50
CA PHE A 45 -9.33 6.13 4.80
C PHE A 45 -8.22 6.06 3.75
N SER A 46 -8.31 6.90 2.72
CA SER A 46 -7.27 6.95 1.69
C SER A 46 -7.01 8.33 1.14
N VAL A 47 -5.81 8.48 0.59
CA VAL A 47 -5.37 9.61 -0.22
C VAL A 47 -4.96 9.09 -1.58
N SER A 48 -5.56 9.64 -2.63
CA SER A 48 -5.17 9.34 -4.00
C SER A 48 -4.07 10.28 -4.49
N SER A 49 -3.10 9.73 -5.21
CA SER A 49 -2.02 10.49 -5.84
C SER A 49 -1.56 9.80 -7.12
N CYS A 50 -0.42 10.18 -7.67
CA CYS A 50 0.24 9.45 -8.74
C CYS A 50 1.76 9.63 -8.68
N THR A 51 2.49 8.66 -9.21
CA THR A 51 3.97 8.67 -9.27
C THR A 51 4.49 7.97 -10.52
N GLN A 52 5.70 8.30 -10.94
CA GLN A 52 6.46 7.53 -11.94
C GLN A 52 7.39 6.49 -11.29
N ASP A 53 7.69 6.65 -10.00
CA ASP A 53 8.58 5.78 -9.23
C ASP A 53 7.84 5.33 -7.95
N TYR A 54 7.34 4.09 -7.95
CA TYR A 54 6.62 3.54 -6.80
C TYR A 54 7.56 3.24 -5.63
N THR A 55 8.85 2.94 -5.88
CA THR A 55 9.83 2.60 -4.82
C THR A 55 10.17 3.84 -4.02
N THR A 56 10.48 4.95 -4.69
CA THR A 56 10.78 6.24 -4.05
C THR A 56 9.54 6.80 -3.35
N PHE A 57 8.37 6.66 -3.96
CA PHE A 57 7.10 7.04 -3.34
C PHE A 57 6.86 6.25 -2.05
N ALA A 58 6.93 4.92 -2.09
CA ALA A 58 6.73 4.08 -0.91
C ALA A 58 7.75 4.39 0.18
N THR A 59 9.04 4.51 -0.16
CA THR A 59 10.10 4.85 0.80
C THR A 59 9.82 6.16 1.54
N THR A 60 9.32 7.17 0.81
CA THR A 60 8.95 8.46 1.39
C THR A 60 7.71 8.34 2.27
N ALA A 61 6.66 7.68 1.76
CA ALA A 61 5.38 7.52 2.44
C ALA A 61 5.50 6.70 3.73
N PHE A 62 6.36 5.67 3.76
CA PHE A 62 6.63 4.87 4.96
C PHE A 62 7.59 5.55 5.95
N GLU A 63 8.10 6.75 5.65
CA GLU A 63 8.96 7.55 6.54
C GLU A 63 10.19 6.78 7.06
N GLY A 64 10.77 5.91 6.23
CA GLY A 64 11.91 5.08 6.60
C GLY A 64 11.60 3.88 7.51
N LYS A 65 10.32 3.62 7.82
CA LYS A 65 9.88 2.37 8.44
C LYS A 65 10.01 1.21 7.45
N LEU A 66 10.10 0.00 7.97
CA LEU A 66 10.19 -1.20 7.14
C LEU A 66 8.87 -1.46 6.41
N PHE A 67 8.96 -1.87 5.14
CA PHE A 67 7.82 -2.24 4.32
C PHE A 67 8.22 -3.33 3.32
N VAL A 68 7.20 -3.97 2.74
CA VAL A 68 7.32 -4.99 1.69
C VAL A 68 6.74 -4.42 0.40
N ILE A 69 7.36 -4.73 -0.74
CA ILE A 69 6.76 -4.50 -2.06
C ILE A 69 6.41 -5.84 -2.69
N GLU A 70 5.15 -6.02 -3.01
CA GLU A 70 4.63 -7.09 -3.86
C GLU A 70 4.42 -6.54 -5.28
N GLN A 71 4.98 -7.22 -6.29
CA GLN A 71 4.79 -6.87 -7.69
C GLN A 71 4.03 -7.99 -8.41
N ALA A 72 2.87 -7.67 -8.94
CA ALA A 72 2.15 -8.53 -9.87
C ALA A 72 2.55 -8.16 -11.30
N PHE A 73 2.97 -9.16 -12.08
CA PHE A 73 3.33 -9.00 -13.48
C PHE A 73 2.19 -9.45 -14.40
N SER A 74 2.10 -8.81 -15.56
CA SER A 74 1.14 -9.14 -16.61
C SER A 74 1.32 -10.60 -17.04
N ARG A 75 0.19 -11.33 -17.13
CA ARG A 75 0.20 -12.74 -17.59
C ARG A 75 0.77 -12.89 -19.00
N ASP A 76 0.49 -11.93 -19.87
CA ASP A 76 0.91 -11.99 -21.28
C ASP A 76 2.34 -11.44 -21.49
N TYR A 77 2.86 -10.71 -20.50
CA TYR A 77 4.13 -9.98 -20.58
C TYR A 77 4.82 -9.96 -19.21
N CYS A 78 5.61 -10.99 -18.91
CA CYS A 78 6.24 -11.17 -17.60
C CYS A 78 7.24 -10.05 -17.21
N ASP A 79 7.61 -9.17 -18.13
CA ASP A 79 8.45 -8.00 -17.91
C ASP A 79 7.64 -6.72 -17.58
N LYS A 80 6.31 -6.76 -17.72
CA LYS A 80 5.44 -5.63 -17.43
C LYS A 80 4.78 -5.79 -16.07
N VAL A 81 5.06 -4.85 -15.19
CA VAL A 81 4.36 -4.72 -13.91
C VAL A 81 2.93 -4.27 -14.16
N ASP A 82 1.97 -5.01 -13.64
CA ASP A 82 0.54 -4.78 -13.77
C ASP A 82 -0.05 -4.13 -12.51
N PHE A 83 0.35 -4.62 -11.33
CA PHE A 83 -0.03 -4.02 -10.05
C PHE A 83 1.18 -4.07 -9.10
N VAL A 84 1.33 -3.04 -8.29
CA VAL A 84 2.26 -3.07 -7.15
C VAL A 84 1.49 -2.75 -5.90
N THR A 85 1.75 -3.50 -4.84
CA THR A 85 1.25 -3.17 -3.51
C THR A 85 2.42 -3.08 -2.54
N ALA A 86 2.46 -2.03 -1.76
CA ALA A 86 3.41 -1.89 -0.66
C ALA A 86 2.68 -2.01 0.67
N TYR A 87 3.24 -2.78 1.59
CA TYR A 87 2.64 -3.12 2.88
C TYR A 87 3.59 -2.74 4.02
N ALA A 88 3.07 -2.10 5.06
CA ALA A 88 3.83 -1.84 6.28
C ALA A 88 4.31 -3.16 6.90
N ALA A 89 5.57 -3.22 7.31
CA ALA A 89 6.17 -4.37 7.97
C ALA A 89 6.48 -4.06 9.44
N ASP A 90 5.45 -3.65 10.16
CA ASP A 90 5.49 -3.23 11.56
C ASP A 90 5.06 -4.33 12.55
N GLY A 91 4.67 -5.51 12.04
CA GLY A 91 4.19 -6.64 12.82
C GLY A 91 2.74 -6.54 13.27
N ASN A 92 2.02 -5.47 12.93
CA ASN A 92 0.60 -5.33 13.26
C ASN A 92 -0.27 -6.09 12.23
N CYS A 93 -1.48 -6.43 12.66
CA CYS A 93 -2.51 -6.93 11.74
C CYS A 93 -3.23 -5.74 11.13
N HIS A 94 -3.27 -5.67 9.80
CA HIS A 94 -3.98 -4.64 9.07
C HIS A 94 -5.09 -5.24 8.22
N THR A 95 -6.29 -4.68 8.30
CA THR A 95 -7.37 -5.01 7.36
C THR A 95 -7.01 -4.49 5.97
N ASP A 96 -7.11 -5.35 4.96
CA ASP A 96 -6.80 -5.00 3.57
C ASP A 96 -7.84 -3.99 3.01
N LEU A 97 -7.51 -3.33 1.90
CA LEU A 97 -8.35 -2.37 1.20
C LEU A 97 -9.73 -2.95 0.80
N ASP A 98 -9.83 -4.27 0.62
CA ASP A 98 -11.12 -4.92 0.34
C ASP A 98 -12.10 -4.85 1.53
N GLY A 99 -11.61 -4.63 2.75
CA GLY A 99 -12.36 -4.50 3.99
C GLY A 99 -12.78 -5.83 4.63
N SER A 100 -12.28 -6.95 4.13
CA SER A 100 -12.72 -8.32 4.48
C SER A 100 -11.58 -9.30 4.72
N THR A 101 -10.42 -9.08 4.10
CA THR A 101 -9.18 -9.81 4.33
C THR A 101 -8.22 -8.97 5.18
N SER A 102 -7.12 -9.57 5.60
CA SER A 102 -6.08 -8.87 6.35
C SER A 102 -4.70 -9.40 6.02
N PHE A 103 -3.69 -8.63 6.40
CA PHE A 103 -2.30 -9.02 6.24
C PHE A 103 -1.48 -8.65 7.47
N GLN A 104 -0.33 -9.29 7.59
CA GLN A 104 0.72 -8.95 8.56
C GLN A 104 2.07 -9.15 7.88
N ALA A 105 2.92 -8.12 7.96
CA ALA A 105 4.33 -8.23 7.58
C ALA A 105 5.22 -7.93 8.79
N VAL A 106 6.25 -8.73 8.99
CA VAL A 106 7.22 -8.55 10.09
C VAL A 106 8.59 -9.03 9.67
N LEU A 107 9.63 -8.34 10.12
CA LEU A 107 11.00 -8.84 10.08
C LEU A 107 11.25 -9.65 11.34
N ASP A 108 11.45 -10.95 11.18
CA ASP A 108 11.79 -11.83 12.30
C ASP A 108 13.24 -11.59 12.76
N THR A 109 13.57 -12.12 13.94
CA THR A 109 14.85 -11.97 14.63
C THR A 109 16.05 -12.48 13.83
N ASP A 110 15.82 -13.40 12.89
CA ASP A 110 16.82 -13.94 11.97
C ASP A 110 16.97 -13.11 10.68
N THR A 111 16.34 -11.93 10.61
CA THR A 111 16.26 -11.05 9.44
C THR A 111 15.44 -11.60 8.27
N THR A 112 14.66 -12.66 8.50
CA THR A 112 13.70 -13.15 7.52
C THR A 112 12.45 -12.26 7.54
N LEU A 113 12.10 -11.73 6.38
CA LEU A 113 10.83 -11.04 6.20
C LEU A 113 9.70 -12.06 6.04
N VAL A 114 8.73 -12.00 6.93
CA VAL A 114 7.55 -12.86 6.89
C VAL A 114 6.33 -12.02 6.51
N PHE A 115 5.72 -12.35 5.38
CA PHE A 115 4.46 -11.77 4.91
C PHE A 115 3.36 -12.82 4.96
N ARG A 116 2.24 -12.50 5.59
CA ARG A 116 1.07 -13.37 5.71
C ARG A 116 -0.19 -12.63 5.27
N THR A 117 -1.03 -13.32 4.52
CA THR A 117 -2.39 -12.89 4.19
C THR A 117 -3.39 -13.84 4.82
N PHE A 118 -4.55 -13.30 5.18
CA PHE A 118 -5.61 -14.00 5.90
C PHE A 118 -6.94 -13.79 5.20
N SER A 119 -7.82 -14.78 5.26
CA SER A 119 -9.14 -14.72 4.62
C SER A 119 -10.20 -13.94 5.42
N ASP A 120 -9.86 -13.51 6.64
CA ASP A 120 -10.68 -12.65 7.51
C ASP A 120 -9.97 -11.31 7.76
N SER A 121 -10.65 -10.36 8.41
CA SER A 121 -10.14 -9.01 8.63
C SER A 121 -9.29 -8.84 9.90
N ALA A 122 -9.06 -9.90 10.67
CA ALA A 122 -8.47 -9.87 12.00
C ALA A 122 -7.31 -10.87 12.19
N CYS A 123 -6.69 -11.32 11.09
CA CYS A 123 -5.51 -12.19 11.07
C CYS A 123 -5.64 -13.49 11.87
N ASN A 124 -6.73 -14.25 11.67
CA ASN A 124 -7.00 -15.51 12.36
C ASN A 124 -6.65 -16.76 11.55
#